data_AF-A0A420IP93-F1
#
_entry.id   AF-A0A420IP93-F1
#
_cell.length_a   1.000
_cell.length_b   1.000
_cell.length_c   1.000
_cell.angle_alpha   90.00
_cell.angle_beta   90.00
_cell.angle_gamma   90.00
#
_symmetry.space_group_name_H-M   'P 1'
#
loop_
_entity.id
_entity.type
_entity.pdbx_description
1 polymer ?
#
loop_
_entity_poly.entity_id
_entity_poly.type
_entity_poly.pdbx_seq_one_letter_code
_entity_poly.pdbx_strand_id
1 'polypeptide(L)'
;MKIWVSGFNAWGQLDIFDEKAQNQVFPDDLQTFQIFTQSDKLDILWTAITANMIEESGKILVAGCPDELVTILFQKPALCSSMAVAGNDKIVGRSIIDTLLKIYTLIVIAIENGALRTFDSLQNFRSGNGKLIENCQEFTHVVANQTSFTALSSTGEVWTWGDSRYSACLGREILCKSSASIPCLVESLSYLPTGPIKKISSGGYMTAALTEGNDLYVWGGHPGQPGILDSLASDPMPINIEGADIIDIAVGFDHILALTLERRLYTIGFGHHGQLGVNSKQQCQWKEVMLFPKKGQHIIKVYAGYKTSFVVTR
;
A
#
# COMPACT_ATOMS: atom_id res chain seq x y z
N MET A 1 -10.57 15.25 -12.59
CA MET A 1 -10.10 14.67 -11.32
C MET A 1 -8.98 15.51 -10.72
N LYS A 2 -8.75 15.42 -9.42
CA LYS A 2 -7.59 16.04 -8.75
C LYS A 2 -6.97 15.07 -7.76
N ILE A 3 -5.65 15.08 -7.67
CA ILE A 3 -4.92 14.47 -6.56
C ILE A 3 -4.63 15.57 -5.55
N TRP A 4 -4.96 15.33 -4.30
CA TRP A 4 -4.57 16.14 -3.15
C TRP A 4 -3.46 15.42 -2.40
N VAL A 5 -2.53 16.17 -1.82
CA VAL A 5 -1.41 15.61 -1.06
C VAL A 5 -1.15 16.37 0.23
N SER A 6 -0.77 15.66 1.28
CA SER A 6 -0.16 16.20 2.51
C SER A 6 0.99 15.30 2.96
N GLY A 7 1.83 15.79 3.87
CA GLY A 7 2.96 15.04 4.40
C GLY A 7 4.33 15.49 3.91
N PHE A 8 5.29 14.58 4.11
CA PHE A 8 6.72 14.76 3.90
C PHE A 8 7.11 14.93 2.43
N ASN A 9 7.86 15.96 2.05
CA ASN A 9 8.40 16.16 0.69
C ASN A 9 9.92 16.02 0.64
N ALA A 10 10.45 14.87 1.08
CA ALA A 10 11.88 14.63 0.92
C ALA A 10 12.25 14.23 -0.50
N TRP A 11 13.45 14.65 -0.93
CA TRP A 11 13.98 14.41 -2.27
C TRP A 11 13.08 14.89 -3.40
N GLY A 12 12.26 15.91 -3.11
CA GLY A 12 11.30 16.46 -4.07
C GLY A 12 10.26 15.43 -4.50
N GLN A 13 9.90 14.45 -3.67
CA GLN A 13 8.93 13.41 -4.02
C GLN A 13 7.53 13.92 -4.40
N LEU A 14 7.26 15.20 -4.14
CA LEU A 14 6.06 15.92 -4.57
C LEU A 14 6.33 16.88 -5.74
N ASP A 15 7.56 16.96 -6.24
CA ASP A 15 7.93 17.85 -7.33
C ASP A 15 7.86 17.06 -8.65
N ILE A 16 7.01 17.52 -9.57
CA ILE A 16 6.92 16.96 -10.93
C ILE A 16 7.92 17.68 -11.82
N PHE A 17 8.93 16.96 -12.29
CA PHE A 17 9.92 17.47 -13.24
C PHE A 17 9.52 17.07 -14.67
N ASP A 18 8.69 17.88 -15.33
CA ASP A 18 8.39 17.75 -16.76
C ASP A 18 8.90 19.01 -17.48
N GLU A 19 9.58 18.85 -18.62
CA GLU A 19 10.03 19.97 -19.48
C GLU A 19 8.87 20.90 -19.90
N LYS A 20 7.61 20.43 -19.85
CA LYS A 20 6.42 21.20 -20.22
C LYS A 20 5.57 21.71 -19.06
N ALA A 21 5.71 21.13 -17.86
CA ALA A 21 5.03 21.63 -16.68
C ALA A 21 5.90 22.72 -16.04
N GLN A 22 5.31 23.84 -15.64
CA GLN A 22 6.02 24.76 -14.75
C GLN A 22 6.50 23.96 -13.53
N ASN A 23 7.77 24.10 -13.14
CA ASN A 23 8.32 23.44 -11.96
C ASN A 23 7.44 23.75 -10.74
N GLN A 24 6.53 22.83 -10.40
CA GLN A 24 5.68 22.96 -9.22
C GLN A 24 6.49 22.39 -8.05
N VAL A 25 7.17 23.28 -7.35
CA VAL A 25 7.98 22.94 -6.18
C VAL A 25 7.12 23.06 -4.94
N PHE A 26 6.97 21.96 -4.20
CA PHE A 26 6.28 21.95 -2.92
C PHE A 26 7.23 22.33 -1.78
N PRO A 27 6.71 22.91 -0.68
CA PRO A 27 7.51 23.08 0.53
C PRO A 27 7.94 21.71 1.10
N ASP A 28 8.92 21.73 2.00
CA ASP A 28 9.49 20.51 2.60
C ASP A 28 8.45 19.60 3.26
N ASP A 29 7.49 20.14 4.02
CA ASP A 29 6.40 19.36 4.64
C ASP A 29 5.05 20.06 4.46
N LEU A 30 4.03 19.31 4.05
CA LEU A 30 2.66 19.79 3.84
C LEU A 30 1.76 19.43 5.02
N GLN A 31 1.49 20.41 5.88
CA GLN A 31 0.66 20.22 7.09
C GLN A 31 -0.85 20.06 6.82
N THR A 32 -1.29 20.45 5.62
CA THR A 32 -2.68 20.33 5.16
C THR A 32 -2.70 19.87 3.71
N PHE A 33 -3.80 19.27 3.29
CA PHE A 33 -3.94 18.81 1.92
C PHE A 33 -3.91 19.96 0.92
N GLN A 34 -3.01 19.88 -0.05
CA GLN A 34 -2.90 20.79 -1.19
C GLN A 34 -3.14 20.04 -2.50
N ILE A 35 -3.55 20.75 -3.55
CA ILE A 35 -3.73 20.12 -4.86
C ILE A 35 -2.35 19.80 -5.43
N PHE A 36 -2.12 18.51 -5.65
CA PHE A 36 -0.92 17.97 -6.25
C PHE A 36 -0.91 18.18 -7.77
N THR A 37 -1.92 17.61 -8.45
CA THR A 37 -2.13 17.74 -9.90
C THR A 37 -3.61 17.58 -10.25
N GLN A 38 -3.99 17.95 -11.48
CA GLN A 38 -5.35 17.86 -11.99
C GLN A 38 -5.36 17.44 -13.47
N SER A 39 -6.25 16.51 -13.81
CA SER A 39 -6.43 15.99 -15.17
C SER A 39 -7.79 15.32 -15.32
N ASP A 40 -8.16 14.89 -16.53
CA ASP A 40 -9.41 14.19 -16.77
C ASP A 40 -9.43 12.81 -16.08
N LYS A 41 -8.36 12.04 -16.24
CA LYS A 41 -8.14 10.75 -15.56
C LYS A 41 -6.83 10.80 -14.76
N LEU A 42 -6.91 10.52 -13.47
CA LEU A 42 -5.76 10.44 -12.56
C LEU A 42 -5.84 9.20 -11.69
N ASP A 43 -4.72 8.50 -11.52
CA ASP A 43 -4.55 7.46 -10.51
C ASP A 43 -3.12 7.40 -9.98
N ILE A 44 -2.94 6.89 -8.77
CA ILE A 44 -1.61 6.65 -8.18
C ILE A 44 -1.27 5.18 -8.40
N LEU A 45 -0.13 4.92 -9.03
CA LEU A 45 0.33 3.57 -9.34
C LEU A 45 1.30 3.03 -8.29
N TRP A 46 2.13 3.91 -7.73
CA TRP A 46 3.15 3.54 -6.76
C TRP A 46 3.57 4.74 -5.91
N THR A 47 3.86 4.51 -4.64
CA THR A 47 4.41 5.51 -3.72
C THR A 47 5.65 4.93 -3.03
N ALA A 48 6.78 5.60 -3.16
CA ALA A 48 8.02 5.28 -2.45
C ALA A 48 8.43 6.46 -1.56
N ILE A 49 9.55 6.33 -0.85
CA ILE A 49 10.13 7.42 -0.04
C ILE A 49 10.74 8.52 -0.91
N THR A 50 11.24 8.16 -2.09
CA THR A 50 12.00 9.08 -2.95
C THR A 50 11.21 9.56 -4.17
N ALA A 51 10.19 8.80 -4.59
CA ALA A 51 9.39 9.14 -5.75
C ALA A 51 7.99 8.52 -5.73
N ASN A 52 7.07 9.13 -6.47
CA ASN A 52 5.71 8.68 -6.67
C ASN A 52 5.42 8.52 -8.18
N MET A 53 4.72 7.45 -8.55
CA MET A 53 4.29 7.18 -9.94
C MET A 53 2.80 7.42 -10.10
N ILE A 54 2.43 8.20 -11.10
CA ILE A 54 1.07 8.67 -11.33
C ILE A 54 0.66 8.40 -12.77
N GLU A 55 -0.51 7.80 -12.97
CA GLU A 55 -1.13 7.71 -14.28
C GLU A 55 -1.98 8.96 -14.53
N GLU A 56 -1.61 9.73 -15.55
CA GLU A 56 -2.36 10.88 -16.04
C GLU A 56 -2.80 10.65 -17.49
N SER A 57 -4.11 10.48 -17.70
CA SER A 57 -4.71 10.35 -19.04
C SER A 57 -3.98 9.35 -19.97
N GLY A 58 -3.50 8.24 -19.39
CA GLY A 58 -2.78 7.17 -20.08
C GLY A 58 -1.26 7.36 -20.21
N LYS A 59 -0.71 8.46 -19.66
CA LYS A 59 0.74 8.69 -19.51
C LYS A 59 1.15 8.43 -18.08
N ILE A 60 2.39 8.01 -17.87
CA ILE A 60 2.96 7.83 -16.53
C ILE A 60 3.90 8.98 -16.25
N LEU A 61 3.66 9.65 -15.14
CA LEU A 61 4.52 10.69 -14.59
C LEU A 61 5.22 10.17 -13.33
N VAL A 62 6.42 10.69 -13.09
CA VAL A 62 7.18 10.43 -11.87
C VAL A 62 7.44 11.76 -11.19
N ALA A 63 7.06 11.86 -9.92
CA ALA A 63 7.41 12.97 -9.05
C ALA A 63 8.51 12.54 -8.09
N GLY A 64 9.56 13.34 -7.92
CA GLY A 64 10.72 12.99 -7.10
C GLY A 64 11.91 12.39 -7.81
N CYS A 65 12.79 11.80 -7.01
CA CYS A 65 14.01 11.15 -7.44
C CYS A 65 13.77 9.62 -7.52
N PRO A 66 13.48 9.07 -8.72
CA PRO A 66 13.19 7.65 -8.85
C PRO A 66 14.41 6.84 -8.43
N ASP A 67 14.21 5.95 -7.46
CA ASP A 67 15.19 4.93 -7.16
C ASP A 67 15.22 3.86 -8.28
N GLU A 68 16.09 2.89 -8.09
CA GLU A 68 16.29 1.83 -9.07
C GLU A 68 15.05 0.95 -9.27
N LEU A 69 14.21 0.76 -8.23
CA LEU A 69 12.96 0.02 -8.32
C LEU A 69 11.88 0.80 -9.06
N VAL A 70 11.69 2.07 -8.72
CA VAL A 70 10.75 2.97 -9.40
C VAL A 70 11.11 3.06 -10.89
N THR A 71 12.40 3.07 -11.22
CA THR A 71 12.87 3.04 -12.61
C THR A 71 12.45 1.75 -13.34
N ILE A 72 12.54 0.58 -12.67
CA ILE A 72 12.07 -0.70 -13.23
C ILE A 72 10.54 -0.70 -13.40
N LEU A 73 9.80 -0.23 -12.39
CA LEU A 73 8.34 -0.14 -12.44
C LEU A 73 7.85 0.83 -13.52
N PHE A 74 8.56 1.93 -13.74
CA PHE A 74 8.28 2.87 -14.82
C PHE A 74 8.35 2.20 -16.21
N GLN A 75 9.31 1.30 -16.41
CA GLN A 75 9.43 0.51 -17.63
C GLN A 75 8.40 -0.63 -17.71
N LYS A 76 7.90 -1.10 -16.57
CA LYS A 76 6.95 -2.23 -16.46
C LYS A 76 5.81 -1.95 -15.47
N PRO A 77 4.87 -1.05 -15.78
CA PRO A 77 3.85 -0.59 -14.84
C PRO A 77 2.87 -1.69 -14.39
N ALA A 78 2.70 -2.74 -15.21
CA ALA A 78 1.86 -3.88 -14.89
C ALA A 78 2.32 -4.66 -13.64
N LEU A 79 3.55 -4.43 -13.16
CA LEU A 79 4.08 -5.11 -11.99
C LEU A 79 3.63 -4.47 -10.67
N CYS A 80 3.18 -3.21 -10.66
CA CYS A 80 2.92 -2.44 -9.43
C CYS A 80 1.95 -3.12 -8.45
N SER A 81 0.94 -3.86 -8.93
CA SER A 81 -0.01 -4.56 -8.05
C SER A 81 0.54 -5.89 -7.49
N SER A 82 1.54 -6.46 -8.16
CA SER A 82 2.08 -7.80 -7.86
C SER A 82 3.49 -7.74 -7.27
N MET A 83 3.97 -6.55 -6.90
CA MET A 83 5.28 -6.32 -6.32
C MET A 83 5.15 -5.59 -4.99
N ALA A 84 5.98 -5.98 -4.03
CA ALA A 84 6.10 -5.29 -2.76
C ALA A 84 7.54 -5.35 -2.26
N VAL A 85 7.97 -4.29 -1.57
CA VAL A 85 9.30 -4.20 -0.96
C VAL A 85 9.14 -3.95 0.52
N ALA A 86 9.69 -4.84 1.33
CA ALA A 86 9.70 -4.70 2.77
C ALA A 86 10.84 -3.76 3.19
N GLY A 87 10.73 -3.17 4.39
CA GLY A 87 11.73 -2.24 4.93
C GLY A 87 13.12 -2.85 5.20
N ASN A 88 13.26 -4.17 5.08
CA ASN A 88 14.52 -4.90 5.14
C ASN A 88 15.10 -5.23 3.74
N ASP A 89 14.68 -4.49 2.72
CA ASP A 89 15.10 -4.59 1.30
C ASP A 89 14.75 -5.90 0.60
N LYS A 90 13.98 -6.79 1.25
CA LYS A 90 13.43 -7.97 0.58
C LYS A 90 12.32 -7.57 -0.38
N ILE A 91 12.31 -8.22 -1.52
CA ILE A 91 11.33 -7.97 -2.58
C ILE A 91 10.50 -9.23 -2.79
N VAL A 92 9.19 -9.05 -2.91
CA VAL A 92 8.29 -10.06 -3.44
C VAL A 92 7.73 -9.55 -4.74
N GLY A 93 7.75 -10.38 -5.78
CA GLY A 93 7.27 -9.99 -7.09
C GLY A 93 7.12 -11.18 -8.02
N ARG A 94 6.38 -10.97 -9.11
CA ARG A 94 6.47 -11.83 -10.30
C ARG A 94 7.82 -11.59 -10.98
N SER A 95 8.48 -12.63 -11.48
CA SER A 95 9.83 -12.47 -12.02
C SER A 95 9.83 -11.65 -13.32
N ILE A 96 10.88 -10.84 -13.49
CA ILE A 96 11.11 -10.02 -14.68
C ILE A 96 11.20 -10.88 -15.95
N ILE A 97 11.72 -12.11 -15.83
CA ILE A 97 11.96 -13.06 -16.93
C ILE A 97 10.64 -13.66 -17.42
N ASP A 98 9.70 -13.92 -16.52
CA ASP A 98 8.35 -14.44 -16.79
C ASP A 98 7.56 -13.45 -17.67
N THR A 99 7.90 -12.16 -17.59
CA THR A 99 7.31 -11.10 -18.43
C THR A 99 7.97 -11.00 -19.82
N LEU A 100 9.26 -11.37 -19.95
CA LEU A 100 10.03 -11.29 -21.21
C LEU A 100 9.81 -12.50 -22.13
N LEU A 101 9.45 -13.67 -21.59
CA LEU A 101 9.21 -14.90 -22.37
C LEU A 101 7.86 -14.94 -23.12
N LYS A 102 7.02 -13.89 -23.03
CA LYS A 102 5.80 -13.79 -23.85
C LYS A 102 6.03 -13.67 -25.36
N ILE A 103 7.26 -13.36 -25.79
CA ILE A 103 7.54 -13.02 -27.21
C ILE A 103 8.05 -14.24 -28.00
N TYR A 104 8.56 -15.30 -27.36
CA TYR A 104 9.02 -16.49 -28.07
C TYR A 104 8.66 -17.79 -27.32
N THR A 105 7.96 -18.66 -28.04
CA THR A 105 7.74 -20.11 -27.80
C THR A 105 6.47 -20.54 -27.03
N LEU A 106 5.60 -21.22 -27.79
CA LEU A 106 4.29 -21.81 -27.45
C LEU A 106 4.32 -23.03 -26.49
N ILE A 107 5.37 -23.22 -25.68
CA ILE A 107 5.54 -24.43 -24.83
C ILE A 107 5.72 -24.12 -23.32
N VAL A 108 5.78 -22.85 -22.89
CA VAL A 108 5.76 -22.46 -21.46
C VAL A 108 4.38 -21.96 -21.02
N ILE A 109 3.31 -22.55 -21.56
CA ILE A 109 1.92 -22.15 -21.25
C ILE A 109 1.43 -22.75 -19.91
N ALA A 110 2.24 -23.60 -19.27
CA ALA A 110 1.84 -24.29 -18.03
C ALA A 110 2.68 -23.99 -16.78
N ILE A 111 3.77 -23.19 -16.84
CA ILE A 111 4.74 -23.13 -15.71
C ILE A 111 4.79 -21.82 -14.90
N GLU A 112 4.30 -20.66 -15.33
CA GLU A 112 4.31 -19.46 -14.45
C GLU A 112 2.96 -18.73 -14.40
N ASN A 113 1.93 -19.48 -13.97
CA ASN A 113 0.63 -18.96 -13.57
C ASN A 113 0.76 -18.23 -12.22
N GLY A 114 1.12 -16.94 -12.24
CA GLY A 114 0.97 -16.07 -11.06
C GLY A 114 1.84 -16.39 -9.85
N ALA A 115 2.85 -17.26 -9.99
CA ALA A 115 3.70 -17.66 -8.88
C ALA A 115 4.58 -16.50 -8.43
N LEU A 116 4.54 -16.19 -7.13
CA LEU A 116 5.37 -15.16 -6.53
C LEU A 116 6.75 -15.71 -6.19
N ARG A 117 7.77 -14.87 -6.27
CA ARG A 117 9.13 -15.19 -5.81
C ARG A 117 9.56 -14.20 -4.74
N THR A 118 10.31 -14.69 -3.75
CA THR A 118 11.03 -13.84 -2.79
C THR A 118 12.46 -13.62 -3.29
N PHE A 119 12.92 -12.38 -3.18
CA PHE A 119 14.27 -11.97 -3.54
C PHE A 119 14.91 -11.29 -2.34
N ASP A 120 16.09 -11.77 -1.96
CA ASP A 120 16.85 -11.22 -0.82
C ASP A 120 17.52 -9.87 -1.16
N SER A 121 17.52 -9.45 -2.42
CA SER A 121 18.06 -8.15 -2.86
C SER A 121 17.54 -7.75 -4.24
N LEU A 122 17.69 -6.48 -4.59
CA LEU A 122 17.37 -5.95 -5.92
C LEU A 122 18.25 -6.56 -7.03
N GLN A 123 19.51 -6.91 -6.72
CA GLN A 123 20.40 -7.60 -7.65
C GLN A 123 19.86 -9.00 -8.00
N ASN A 124 19.36 -9.74 -7.02
CA ASN A 124 18.75 -11.04 -7.23
C ASN A 124 17.43 -10.94 -8.00
N PHE A 125 16.65 -9.89 -7.76
CA PHE A 125 15.45 -9.61 -8.55
C PHE A 125 15.76 -9.42 -10.03
N ARG A 126 16.80 -8.64 -10.35
CA ARG A 126 17.23 -8.40 -11.74
C ARG A 126 17.71 -9.66 -12.46
N SER A 127 18.47 -10.51 -11.77
CA SER A 127 18.98 -11.75 -12.33
C SER A 127 17.93 -12.87 -12.37
N GLY A 128 16.72 -12.64 -11.85
CA GLY A 128 15.68 -13.65 -11.70
C GLY A 128 16.00 -14.73 -10.67
N ASN A 129 17.06 -14.53 -9.86
CA ASN A 129 17.51 -15.48 -8.85
C ASN A 129 16.70 -15.34 -7.55
N GLY A 130 15.40 -15.65 -7.64
CA GLY A 130 14.46 -15.63 -6.52
C GLY A 130 14.01 -17.02 -6.11
N LYS A 131 13.71 -17.20 -4.82
CA LYS A 131 13.11 -18.43 -4.31
C LYS A 131 11.62 -18.42 -4.62
N LEU A 132 11.12 -19.51 -5.20
CA LEU A 132 9.70 -19.67 -5.46
C LEU A 132 8.94 -19.74 -4.14
N ILE A 133 7.81 -19.05 -4.07
CA ILE A 133 6.87 -19.23 -2.99
C ILE A 133 6.08 -20.52 -3.23
N GLU A 134 6.29 -21.53 -2.39
CA GLU A 134 5.53 -22.78 -2.44
C GLU A 134 4.08 -22.55 -1.97
N ASN A 135 3.14 -23.41 -2.40
CA ASN A 135 1.68 -23.30 -2.14
C ASN A 135 1.00 -22.08 -2.79
N CYS A 136 1.36 -21.75 -4.03
CA CYS A 136 0.79 -20.60 -4.74
C CYS A 136 -0.71 -20.78 -5.06
N GLN A 137 -1.56 -20.16 -4.24
CA GLN A 137 -2.84 -19.63 -4.68
C GLN A 137 -2.62 -18.56 -5.76
N GLU A 138 -3.64 -18.26 -6.58
CA GLU A 138 -3.56 -17.15 -7.53
C GLU A 138 -3.67 -15.81 -6.78
N PHE A 139 -2.51 -15.24 -6.41
CA PHE A 139 -2.45 -13.93 -5.76
C PHE A 139 -2.66 -12.78 -6.76
N THR A 140 -3.60 -11.90 -6.42
CA THR A 140 -3.95 -10.71 -7.20
C THR A 140 -3.18 -9.48 -6.76
N HIS A 141 -2.89 -9.36 -5.45
CA HIS A 141 -2.18 -8.23 -4.87
C HIS A 141 -1.16 -8.70 -3.83
N VAL A 142 -0.04 -7.97 -3.75
CA VAL A 142 0.94 -8.14 -2.69
C VAL A 142 1.30 -6.77 -2.14
N VAL A 143 1.33 -6.64 -0.83
CA VAL A 143 1.81 -5.45 -0.12
C VAL A 143 2.84 -5.87 0.92
N ALA A 144 3.63 -4.91 1.39
CA ALA A 144 4.63 -5.15 2.41
C ALA A 144 4.62 -4.02 3.43
N ASN A 145 5.04 -4.35 4.65
CA ASN A 145 5.41 -3.39 5.67
C ASN A 145 6.91 -3.57 5.97
N GLN A 146 7.42 -3.03 7.08
CA GLN A 146 8.84 -3.10 7.43
C GLN A 146 9.37 -4.53 7.59
N THR A 147 8.50 -5.49 7.92
CA THR A 147 8.92 -6.80 8.43
C THR A 147 8.17 -7.99 7.83
N SER A 148 7.01 -7.75 7.22
CA SER A 148 6.18 -8.78 6.61
C SER A 148 5.63 -8.40 5.24
N PHE A 149 5.27 -9.43 4.50
CA PHE A 149 4.51 -9.39 3.26
C PHE A 149 3.09 -9.90 3.54
N THR A 150 2.13 -9.32 2.84
CA THR A 150 0.73 -9.76 2.83
C THR A 150 0.28 -9.91 1.40
N ALA A 151 -0.32 -11.04 1.05
CA ALA A 151 -0.87 -11.31 -0.27
C ALA A 151 -2.38 -11.56 -0.20
N LEU A 152 -3.10 -11.08 -1.22
CA LEU A 152 -4.54 -11.27 -1.41
C LEU A 152 -4.76 -12.21 -2.59
N SER A 153 -5.48 -13.31 -2.38
CA SER A 153 -5.86 -14.23 -3.46
C SER A 153 -7.02 -13.68 -4.31
N SER A 154 -7.30 -14.31 -5.45
CA SER A 154 -8.50 -14.05 -6.26
C SER A 154 -9.81 -14.46 -5.56
N THR A 155 -9.73 -15.33 -4.54
CA THR A 155 -10.86 -15.76 -3.69
C THR A 155 -11.04 -14.89 -2.45
N GLY A 156 -10.19 -13.89 -2.25
CA GLY A 156 -10.22 -12.98 -1.10
C GLY A 156 -9.62 -13.54 0.19
N GLU A 157 -8.79 -14.58 0.08
CA GLU A 157 -7.97 -15.10 1.19
C GLU A 157 -6.74 -14.21 1.41
N VAL A 158 -6.37 -14.02 2.67
CA VAL A 158 -5.19 -13.23 3.07
C VAL A 158 -4.10 -14.13 3.60
N TRP A 159 -2.91 -14.01 3.01
CA TRP A 159 -1.74 -14.81 3.36
C TRP A 159 -0.58 -13.91 3.82
N THR A 160 0.11 -14.30 4.88
CA THR A 160 1.20 -13.50 5.48
C THR A 160 2.46 -14.30 5.77
N TRP A 161 3.61 -13.64 5.60
CA TRP A 161 4.94 -14.14 5.98
C TRP A 161 5.90 -12.99 6.21
N GLY A 162 7.00 -13.24 6.93
CA GLY A 162 7.93 -12.20 7.32
C GLY A 162 8.85 -12.63 8.46
N ASP A 163 9.22 -11.65 9.27
CA ASP A 163 10.14 -11.80 10.39
C ASP A 163 9.41 -12.26 11.66
N SER A 164 9.85 -13.40 12.23
CA SER A 164 9.27 -13.95 13.46
C SER A 164 9.42 -13.05 14.68
N ARG A 165 10.39 -12.12 14.67
CA ARG A 165 10.58 -11.13 15.75
C ARG A 165 9.44 -10.11 15.82
N TYR A 166 8.68 -9.97 14.74
CA TYR A 166 7.55 -9.05 14.59
C TYR A 166 6.27 -9.82 14.29
N SER A 167 6.00 -10.90 15.05
CA SER A 167 4.86 -11.79 14.82
C SER A 167 3.51 -11.09 14.76
N ALA A 168 3.34 -9.97 15.47
CA ALA A 168 2.10 -9.18 15.41
C ALA A 168 1.79 -8.67 13.99
N CYS A 169 2.82 -8.39 13.16
CA CYS A 169 2.66 -7.95 11.77
C CYS A 169 2.16 -9.05 10.83
N LEU A 170 2.00 -10.28 11.32
CA LEU A 170 1.54 -11.43 10.53
C LEU A 170 0.04 -11.68 10.67
N GLY A 171 -0.62 -11.14 11.69
CA GLY A 171 -2.08 -11.28 11.82
C GLY A 171 -2.52 -12.71 12.19
N ARG A 172 -1.60 -13.55 12.68
CA ARG A 172 -1.87 -14.97 12.94
C ARG A 172 -0.89 -15.54 13.95
N GLU A 173 -1.30 -16.64 14.59
CA GLU A 173 -0.41 -17.42 15.45
C GLU A 173 0.71 -18.08 14.64
N ILE A 174 1.91 -18.10 15.22
CA ILE A 174 3.12 -18.68 14.60
C ILE A 174 3.42 -20.02 15.26
N LEU A 175 3.16 -21.10 14.52
CA LEU A 175 3.40 -22.48 14.93
C LEU A 175 4.50 -23.11 14.06
N CYS A 176 4.98 -24.31 14.40
CA CYS A 176 6.04 -24.96 13.63
C CYS A 176 5.62 -25.26 12.16
N LYS A 177 4.33 -25.57 11.94
CA LYS A 177 3.75 -25.80 10.61
C LYS A 177 3.32 -24.51 9.91
N SER A 178 3.20 -23.41 10.64
CA SER A 178 2.82 -22.08 10.15
C SER A 178 3.91 -21.05 10.47
N SER A 179 5.16 -21.39 10.15
CA SER A 179 6.32 -20.53 10.43
C SER A 179 6.12 -19.13 9.83
N ALA A 180 6.68 -18.12 10.49
CA ALA A 180 6.70 -16.75 10.00
C ALA A 180 7.40 -16.64 8.63
N SER A 181 8.40 -17.49 8.35
CA SER A 181 9.24 -17.39 7.16
C SER A 181 8.59 -17.86 5.86
N ILE A 182 7.42 -18.51 5.95
CA ILE A 182 6.67 -19.03 4.80
C ILE A 182 5.27 -18.42 4.78
N PRO A 183 4.65 -18.23 3.60
CA PRO A 183 3.28 -17.78 3.53
C PRO A 183 2.35 -18.77 4.21
N CYS A 184 1.51 -18.26 5.10
CA CYS A 184 0.39 -19.01 5.64
C CYS A 184 -0.85 -18.14 5.68
N LEU A 185 -2.01 -18.81 5.64
CA LEU A 185 -3.32 -18.21 5.70
C LEU A 185 -3.54 -17.49 7.05
N VAL A 186 -4.18 -16.33 6.99
CA VAL A 186 -4.76 -15.66 8.16
C VAL A 186 -6.18 -16.20 8.35
N GLU A 187 -6.30 -17.30 9.09
CA GLU A 187 -7.56 -18.06 9.21
C GLU A 187 -8.72 -17.21 9.75
N SER A 188 -8.43 -16.26 10.65
CA SER A 188 -9.41 -15.36 11.26
C SER A 188 -10.12 -14.45 10.24
N LEU A 189 -9.58 -14.27 9.03
CA LEU A 189 -10.18 -13.47 7.96
C LEU A 189 -10.94 -14.30 6.91
N SER A 190 -10.94 -15.64 7.00
CA SER A 190 -11.45 -16.51 5.92
C SER A 190 -12.98 -16.64 5.88
N TYR A 191 -13.65 -16.45 7.02
CA TYR A 191 -15.10 -16.67 7.16
C TYR A 191 -15.79 -15.49 7.86
N LEU A 192 -15.53 -14.29 7.36
CA LEU A 192 -16.11 -13.07 7.90
C LEU A 192 -17.59 -12.91 7.48
N PRO A 193 -18.44 -12.36 8.37
CA PRO A 193 -19.87 -12.21 8.10
C PRO A 193 -20.17 -11.26 6.94
N THR A 194 -19.28 -10.32 6.65
CA THR A 194 -19.39 -9.32 5.59
C THR A 194 -18.66 -9.71 4.31
N GLY A 195 -18.33 -10.99 4.16
CA GLY A 195 -17.77 -11.55 2.93
C GLY A 195 -16.25 -11.51 2.87
N PRO A 196 -15.68 -11.94 1.73
CA PRO A 196 -14.24 -12.07 1.56
C PRO A 196 -13.51 -10.72 1.55
N ILE A 197 -12.18 -10.75 1.68
CA ILE A 197 -11.36 -9.54 1.59
C ILE A 197 -11.28 -9.08 0.13
N LYS A 198 -11.56 -7.79 -0.11
CA LYS A 198 -11.45 -7.15 -1.44
C LYS A 198 -10.23 -6.25 -1.59
N LYS A 199 -9.67 -5.75 -0.48
CA LYS A 199 -8.49 -4.86 -0.50
C LYS A 199 -7.60 -5.11 0.70
N ILE A 200 -6.29 -5.04 0.49
CA ILE A 200 -5.27 -4.98 1.54
C ILE A 200 -4.42 -3.72 1.39
N SER A 201 -3.91 -3.19 2.50
CA SER A 201 -2.95 -2.07 2.53
C SER A 201 -1.97 -2.28 3.68
N SER A 202 -0.69 -1.97 3.47
CA SER A 202 0.35 -2.17 4.48
C SER A 202 1.36 -1.04 4.46
N GLY A 203 1.87 -0.72 5.65
CA GLY A 203 2.87 0.31 5.86
C GLY A 203 3.40 0.25 7.29
N GLY A 204 4.63 0.69 7.51
CA GLY A 204 5.23 0.69 8.84
C GLY A 204 5.29 -0.70 9.46
N TYR A 205 4.56 -0.91 10.54
CA TYR A 205 4.42 -2.21 11.20
C TYR A 205 2.97 -2.67 11.23
N MET A 206 2.14 -2.21 10.31
CA MET A 206 0.70 -2.45 10.31
C MET A 206 0.23 -2.94 8.94
N THR A 207 -0.88 -3.65 8.98
CA THR A 207 -1.62 -4.07 7.79
C THR A 207 -3.10 -3.91 8.05
N ALA A 208 -3.82 -3.48 7.02
CA ALA A 208 -5.26 -3.38 7.00
C ALA A 208 -5.85 -4.25 5.89
N ALA A 209 -7.03 -4.81 6.13
CA ALA A 209 -7.83 -5.55 5.18
C ALA A 209 -9.28 -5.02 5.18
N LEU A 210 -9.88 -4.95 4.00
CA LEU A 210 -11.25 -4.45 3.81
C LEU A 210 -12.10 -5.55 3.18
N THR A 211 -13.24 -5.87 3.80
CA THR A 211 -14.19 -6.89 3.29
C THR A 211 -15.05 -6.35 2.15
N GLU A 212 -15.67 -7.24 1.37
CA GLU A 212 -16.67 -6.86 0.36
C GLU A 212 -17.81 -6.03 0.94
N GLY A 213 -18.28 -6.39 2.14
CA GLY A 213 -19.30 -5.68 2.91
C GLY A 213 -18.82 -4.47 3.69
N ASN A 214 -17.62 -3.92 3.40
CA ASN A 214 -17.10 -2.65 3.91
C ASN A 214 -16.64 -2.63 5.38
N ASP A 215 -16.39 -3.80 5.98
CA ASP A 215 -15.77 -3.88 7.30
C ASP A 215 -14.25 -3.78 7.20
N LEU A 216 -13.66 -2.97 8.08
CA LEU A 216 -12.23 -2.74 8.19
C LEU A 216 -11.62 -3.61 9.30
N TYR A 217 -10.55 -4.33 8.97
CA TYR A 217 -9.73 -5.05 9.93
C TYR A 217 -8.30 -4.53 9.90
N VAL A 218 -7.67 -4.36 11.07
CA VAL A 218 -6.28 -3.91 11.19
C VAL A 218 -5.53 -4.77 12.19
N TRP A 219 -4.27 -5.07 11.91
CA TRP A 219 -3.34 -5.76 12.80
C TRP A 219 -1.93 -5.21 12.63
N GLY A 220 -1.03 -5.69 13.48
CA GLY A 220 0.38 -5.32 13.45
C GLY A 220 0.78 -4.43 14.62
N GLY A 221 2.08 -4.26 14.76
CA GLY A 221 2.67 -3.48 15.83
C GLY A 221 4.14 -3.75 15.96
N HIS A 222 4.88 -2.75 16.41
CA HIS A 222 6.30 -2.91 16.74
C HIS A 222 6.43 -3.30 18.22
N PRO A 223 7.09 -4.43 18.55
CA PRO A 223 7.36 -4.80 19.94
C PRO A 223 8.08 -3.67 20.70
N GLY A 224 7.50 -3.20 21.81
CA GLY A 224 8.11 -2.14 22.62
C GLY A 224 7.91 -0.71 22.12
N GLN A 225 7.06 -0.48 21.12
CA GLN A 225 6.59 0.86 20.76
C GLN A 225 5.07 0.96 20.94
N PRO A 226 4.54 2.12 21.35
CA PRO A 226 3.09 2.32 21.39
C PRO A 226 2.51 2.21 19.97
N GLY A 227 1.39 1.50 19.85
CA GLY A 227 0.65 1.39 18.60
C GLY A 227 -0.06 2.71 18.23
N ILE A 228 -0.45 2.83 16.97
CA ILE A 228 -1.31 3.93 16.48
C ILE A 228 -2.77 3.75 16.90
N LEU A 229 -3.15 2.50 17.13
CA LEU A 229 -4.46 2.08 17.62
C LEU A 229 -4.22 1.34 18.94
N ASP A 230 -4.89 1.79 20.01
CA ASP A 230 -4.66 1.36 21.40
C ASP A 230 -4.85 -0.14 21.66
N SER A 231 -5.47 -0.86 20.72
CA SER A 231 -5.83 -2.27 20.88
C SER A 231 -5.17 -3.22 19.88
N LEU A 232 -4.26 -2.77 19.01
CA LEU A 232 -3.71 -3.68 17.99
C LEU A 232 -3.06 -4.91 18.63
N ALA A 233 -3.57 -6.07 18.25
CA ALA A 233 -3.11 -7.37 18.69
C ALA A 233 -2.35 -8.09 17.55
N SER A 234 -1.89 -9.30 17.85
CA SER A 234 -1.36 -10.21 16.84
C SER A 234 -2.39 -10.70 15.84
N ASP A 235 -3.68 -10.57 16.16
CA ASP A 235 -4.79 -10.98 15.30
C ASP A 235 -5.49 -9.75 14.68
N PRO A 236 -6.04 -9.87 13.46
CA PRO A 236 -6.88 -8.85 12.82
C PRO A 236 -8.05 -8.43 13.69
N MET A 237 -8.12 -7.15 13.98
CA MET A 237 -9.19 -6.58 14.79
C MET A 237 -10.13 -5.73 13.96
N PRO A 238 -11.46 -5.86 14.14
CA PRO A 238 -12.42 -5.00 13.47
C PRO A 238 -12.29 -3.56 14.00
N ILE A 239 -12.26 -2.60 13.09
CA ILE A 239 -12.16 -1.17 13.40
C ILE A 239 -13.46 -0.49 13.05
N ASN A 240 -14.06 0.15 14.05
CA ASN A 240 -15.26 0.96 13.88
C ASN A 240 -14.87 2.45 13.82
N ILE A 241 -15.29 3.12 12.75
CA ILE A 241 -15.14 4.56 12.56
C ILE A 241 -16.53 5.19 12.58
N GLU A 242 -17.02 5.54 13.77
CA GLU A 242 -18.32 6.20 13.96
C GLU A 242 -19.52 5.44 13.34
N GLY A 243 -19.43 4.11 13.25
CA GLY A 243 -20.43 3.24 12.64
C GLY A 243 -20.51 3.32 11.12
N ALA A 244 -19.53 3.93 10.46
CA ALA A 244 -19.51 4.10 9.01
C ALA A 244 -18.92 2.88 8.27
N ASP A 245 -19.48 2.60 7.10
CA ASP A 245 -18.94 1.63 6.15
C ASP A 245 -17.69 2.19 5.47
N ILE A 246 -16.62 1.40 5.39
CA ILE A 246 -15.36 1.82 4.77
C ILE A 246 -15.30 1.33 3.31
N ILE A 247 -15.07 2.24 2.37
CA ILE A 247 -14.98 1.90 0.95
C ILE A 247 -13.54 1.93 0.42
N ASP A 248 -12.63 2.61 1.14
CA ASP A 248 -11.22 2.60 0.79
C ASP A 248 -10.32 2.84 2.01
N ILE A 249 -9.11 2.26 1.97
CA ILE A 249 -8.13 2.32 3.07
C ILE A 249 -6.72 2.47 2.50
N ALA A 250 -5.88 3.24 3.20
CA ALA A 250 -4.45 3.33 2.95
C ALA A 250 -3.65 3.41 4.26
N VAL A 251 -2.61 2.60 4.38
CA VAL A 251 -1.72 2.52 5.55
C VAL A 251 -0.34 3.05 5.16
N GLY A 252 0.10 4.13 5.81
CA GLY A 252 1.46 4.66 5.67
C GLY A 252 2.41 4.08 6.72
N PHE A 253 3.57 4.73 6.94
CA PHE A 253 4.52 4.26 7.95
C PHE A 253 3.95 4.33 9.38
N ASP A 254 3.33 5.46 9.69
CA ASP A 254 2.91 5.81 11.03
C ASP A 254 1.50 6.45 11.08
N HIS A 255 0.71 6.25 10.03
CA HIS A 255 -0.64 6.80 9.92
C HIS A 255 -1.54 5.92 9.04
N ILE A 256 -2.85 6.11 9.18
CA ILE A 256 -3.86 5.42 8.38
C ILE A 256 -4.86 6.44 7.86
N LEU A 257 -5.29 6.30 6.60
CA LEU A 257 -6.40 7.03 5.99
C LEU A 257 -7.54 6.05 5.70
N ALA A 258 -8.75 6.40 6.11
CA ALA A 258 -9.96 5.67 5.79
C ALA A 258 -10.96 6.56 5.05
N LEU A 259 -11.55 6.03 3.99
CA LEU A 259 -12.62 6.67 3.23
C LEU A 259 -13.92 5.92 3.48
N THR A 260 -14.90 6.64 4.00
CA THR A 260 -16.24 6.10 4.27
C THR A 260 -17.12 6.10 3.03
N LEU A 261 -18.20 5.31 3.05
CA LEU A 261 -19.23 5.26 2.01
C LEU A 261 -19.87 6.64 1.80
N GLU A 262 -20.02 7.45 2.85
CA GLU A 262 -20.50 8.83 2.79
C GLU A 262 -19.48 9.82 2.21
N ARG A 263 -18.33 9.33 1.72
CA ARG A 263 -17.24 10.13 1.14
C ARG A 263 -16.54 11.05 2.14
N ARG A 264 -16.59 10.72 3.43
CA ARG A 264 -15.83 11.38 4.49
C ARG A 264 -14.47 10.71 4.65
N LEU A 265 -13.43 11.53 4.80
CA LEU A 265 -12.06 11.10 4.98
C LEU A 265 -11.69 11.18 6.45
N TYR A 266 -11.15 10.10 7.00
CA TYR A 266 -10.64 10.05 8.36
C TYR A 266 -9.15 9.70 8.37
N THR A 267 -8.41 10.29 9.30
CA THR A 267 -7.01 9.98 9.55
C THR A 267 -6.73 9.70 11.02
N ILE A 268 -5.73 8.87 11.29
CA ILE A 268 -5.27 8.53 12.64
C ILE A 268 -3.76 8.25 12.62
N GLY A 269 -3.08 8.43 13.75
CA GLY A 269 -1.65 8.14 13.92
C GLY A 269 -0.80 9.38 14.09
N PHE A 270 0.44 9.33 13.61
CA PHE A 270 1.41 10.40 13.74
C PHE A 270 1.34 11.38 12.56
N GLY A 271 1.50 12.66 12.87
CA GLY A 271 1.35 13.78 11.94
C GLY A 271 2.54 14.74 11.94
N HIS A 272 3.72 14.29 12.42
CA HIS A 272 4.91 15.13 12.56
C HIS A 272 5.35 15.82 11.26
N HIS A 273 5.04 15.22 10.11
CA HIS A 273 5.36 15.74 8.78
C HIS A 273 4.12 16.25 8.03
N GLY A 274 2.97 16.35 8.70
CA GLY A 274 1.72 16.77 8.09
C GLY A 274 0.94 15.66 7.37
N GLN A 275 1.37 14.39 7.47
CA GLN A 275 0.74 13.28 6.76
C GLN A 275 -0.74 13.10 7.11
N LEU A 276 -1.19 13.53 8.30
CA LEU A 276 -2.61 13.46 8.67
C LEU A 276 -3.49 14.49 7.97
N GLY A 277 -2.89 15.52 7.35
CA GLY A 277 -3.61 16.62 6.67
C GLY A 277 -4.42 17.52 7.60
N VAL A 278 -4.32 17.31 8.91
CA VAL A 278 -4.88 18.13 9.98
C VAL A 278 -3.69 18.60 10.80
N ASN A 279 -3.54 19.92 10.97
CA ASN A 279 -2.41 20.59 11.62
C ASN A 279 -2.21 20.14 13.09
N SER A 280 -1.77 18.91 13.28
CA SER A 280 -1.63 18.17 14.52
C SER A 280 -0.51 17.15 14.35
N LYS A 281 0.33 17.04 15.39
CA LYS A 281 1.46 16.13 15.39
C LYS A 281 1.07 14.68 15.65
N GLN A 282 -0.13 14.44 16.18
CA GLN A 282 -0.66 13.10 16.46
C GLN A 282 -2.19 13.14 16.56
N GLN A 283 -2.83 12.04 16.22
CA GLN A 283 -4.24 11.75 16.47
C GLN A 283 -4.35 10.34 17.04
N CYS A 284 -4.81 10.24 18.28
CA CYS A 284 -5.05 8.94 18.95
C CYS A 284 -6.48 8.40 18.70
N GLN A 285 -7.31 9.18 18.02
CA GLN A 285 -8.66 8.80 17.59
C GLN A 285 -8.84 9.20 16.14
N TRP A 286 -9.77 8.53 15.46
CA TRP A 286 -10.11 8.85 14.08
C TRP A 286 -10.55 10.31 13.98
N LYS A 287 -9.85 11.08 13.17
CA LYS A 287 -10.11 12.48 12.93
C LYS A 287 -10.63 12.67 11.52
N GLU A 288 -11.84 13.19 11.39
CA GLU A 288 -12.36 13.60 10.08
C GLU A 288 -11.52 14.76 9.52
N VAL A 289 -11.12 14.64 8.26
CA VAL A 289 -10.37 15.63 7.49
C VAL A 289 -11.29 16.29 6.48
N MET A 290 -11.50 17.58 6.64
CA MET A 290 -12.34 18.36 5.74
C MET A 290 -11.57 18.74 4.48
N LEU A 291 -11.90 18.10 3.36
CA LEU A 291 -11.54 18.57 2.03
C LEU A 291 -12.68 19.37 1.44
N PHE A 292 -12.36 20.48 0.76
CA PHE A 292 -13.32 21.33 0.07
C PHE A 292 -13.15 21.19 -1.45
N PRO A 293 -13.50 20.03 -2.05
CA PRO A 293 -13.47 19.89 -3.49
C PRO A 293 -14.56 20.77 -4.13
N LYS A 294 -14.47 21.06 -5.44
CA LYS A 294 -15.44 21.94 -6.10
C LYS A 294 -16.85 21.35 -5.99
N LYS A 295 -17.89 22.20 -6.10
CA LYS A 295 -19.29 21.75 -6.05
C LYS A 295 -19.53 20.56 -7.00
N GLY A 296 -20.04 19.46 -6.47
CA GLY A 296 -20.31 18.21 -7.20
C GLY A 296 -19.15 17.20 -7.23
N GLN A 297 -17.96 17.58 -6.74
CA GLN A 297 -16.83 16.67 -6.62
C GLN A 297 -16.83 15.96 -5.26
N HIS A 298 -16.35 14.72 -5.23
CA HIS A 298 -16.21 13.94 -3.99
C HIS A 298 -14.93 13.11 -4.00
N ILE A 299 -14.54 12.64 -2.82
CA ILE A 299 -13.38 11.77 -2.64
C ILE A 299 -13.71 10.38 -3.16
N ILE A 300 -12.82 9.81 -3.97
CA ILE A 300 -13.03 8.50 -4.59
C ILE A 300 -11.99 7.46 -4.20
N LYS A 301 -10.76 7.86 -3.83
CA LYS A 301 -9.67 6.96 -3.42
C LYS A 301 -8.71 7.63 -2.45
N VAL A 302 -8.05 6.81 -1.63
CA VAL A 302 -6.96 7.21 -0.73
C VAL A 302 -5.71 6.36 -0.98
N TYR A 303 -4.54 7.00 -0.86
CA TYR A 303 -3.23 6.34 -0.91
C TYR A 303 -2.32 6.91 0.17
N ALA A 304 -1.36 6.12 0.62
CA ALA A 304 -0.37 6.53 1.59
C ALA A 304 1.00 6.09 1.09
N GLY A 305 1.95 7.02 1.09
CA GLY A 305 3.36 6.69 1.03
C GLY A 305 3.93 6.48 2.43
N TYR A 306 5.25 6.60 2.57
CA TYR A 306 5.91 6.41 3.85
C TYR A 306 5.42 7.44 4.89
N LYS A 307 5.54 8.72 4.57
CA LYS A 307 5.10 9.85 5.41
C LYS A 307 4.27 10.85 4.61
N THR A 308 3.59 10.37 3.58
CA THR A 308 2.77 11.15 2.65
C THR A 308 1.40 10.52 2.53
N SER A 309 0.42 11.38 2.30
CA SER A 309 -0.98 11.02 2.17
C SER A 309 -1.52 11.63 0.90
N PHE A 310 -2.21 10.84 0.10
CA PHE A 310 -2.81 11.27 -1.15
C PHE A 310 -4.29 10.95 -1.20
N VAL A 311 -5.06 11.85 -1.79
CA VAL A 311 -6.50 11.72 -1.94
C VAL A 311 -6.91 12.06 -3.37
N VAL A 312 -7.63 11.15 -4.03
CA VAL A 312 -8.14 11.40 -5.37
C VAL A 312 -9.59 11.86 -5.28
N THR A 313 -9.90 12.96 -5.96
CA THR A 313 -11.26 13.51 -6.06
C THR A 313 -11.73 13.52 -7.51
N ARG A 314 -13.02 13.24 -7.73
CA ARG A 314 -13.67 13.34 -9.04
C ARG A 314 -14.82 14.31 -8.98
#